data_AF-A0A950PHL6-F1
#
_entry.id   AF-A0A950PHL6-F1
#
_cell.length_a   1.000
_cell.length_b   1.000
_cell.length_c   1.000
_cell.angle_alpha   90.00
_cell.angle_beta   90.00
_cell.angle_gamma   90.00
#
_symmetry.space_group_name_H-M   'P 1'
#
loop_
_entity.id
_entity.type
_entity.pdbx_description
1 polymer ?
#
loop_
_entity_poly.entity_id
_entity_poly.type
_entity_poly.pdbx_seq_one_letter_code
_entity_poly.pdbx_strand_id
1 'polypeptide(L)'
;LPGPNKIWVDNPKLAKVMGPVGAYFRTGYSLSEREREIAVVIINSKWHSIYPTNAHERAGKAAGLPAEKVEALLSGLPTSFDDKREQVVYEMATCLANSRWVSKGLCERAVEVLGHQGITDVICLMGFYTSVSMTLAFYDVPAGAEGMQR
;
A
#
# COMPACT_ATOMS: atom_id res chain seq x y z
N LEU A 1 -9.35 11.87 14.83
CA LEU A 1 -9.13 10.96 13.69
C LEU A 1 -7.77 11.28 13.08
N PRO A 2 -6.81 10.33 13.04
CA PRO A 2 -5.55 10.52 12.35
C PRO A 2 -5.68 10.26 10.84
N GLY A 3 -4.73 10.79 10.08
CA GLY A 3 -4.58 10.54 8.65
C GLY A 3 -5.80 10.92 7.80
N PRO A 4 -6.12 10.15 6.74
CA PRO A 4 -7.12 10.53 5.73
C PRO A 4 -8.54 10.58 6.29
N ASN A 5 -8.82 9.87 7.40
CA ASN A 5 -10.15 9.83 8.01
C ASN A 5 -10.63 11.21 8.48
N LYS A 6 -9.72 12.10 8.89
CA LYS A 6 -10.09 13.48 9.29
C LYS A 6 -10.63 14.31 8.12
N ILE A 7 -10.24 13.96 6.90
CA ILE A 7 -10.68 14.61 5.65
C ILE A 7 -11.94 13.91 5.14
N TRP A 8 -11.94 12.56 5.11
CA TRP A 8 -13.07 11.79 4.57
C TRP A 8 -14.38 12.00 5.33
N VAL A 9 -14.36 12.40 6.61
CA VAL A 9 -15.57 12.72 7.38
C VAL A 9 -16.34 13.93 6.86
N ASP A 10 -15.73 14.79 6.04
CA ASP A 10 -16.44 15.86 5.34
C ASP A 10 -17.45 15.30 4.32
N ASN A 11 -17.33 14.01 3.95
CA ASN A 11 -18.37 13.22 3.29
C ASN A 11 -18.82 12.05 4.18
N PRO A 12 -19.80 12.26 5.09
CA PRO A 12 -20.20 11.24 6.06
C PRO A 12 -20.74 9.96 5.43
N LYS A 13 -21.38 10.03 4.25
CA LYS A 13 -21.88 8.84 3.55
C LYS A 13 -20.73 7.98 3.06
N LEU A 14 -19.69 8.59 2.49
CA LEU A 14 -18.49 7.89 2.05
C LEU A 14 -17.68 7.34 3.23
N ALA A 15 -17.51 8.12 4.29
CA ALA A 15 -16.75 7.71 5.48
C ALA A 15 -17.30 6.41 6.11
N LYS A 16 -18.63 6.21 6.09
CA LYS A 16 -19.29 4.98 6.56
C LYS A 16 -18.88 3.74 5.78
N VAL A 17 -18.46 3.87 4.52
CA VAL A 17 -18.05 2.75 3.67
C VAL A 17 -16.52 2.57 3.68
N MET A 18 -15.77 3.67 3.67
CA MET A 18 -14.30 3.64 3.67
C MET A 18 -13.71 3.16 5.00
N GLY A 19 -14.38 3.44 6.13
CA GLY A 19 -13.95 2.97 7.44
C GLY A 19 -13.84 1.43 7.52
N PRO A 20 -14.91 0.68 7.18
CA PRO A 20 -14.87 -0.78 7.09
C PRO A 20 -13.82 -1.33 6.12
N VAL A 21 -13.65 -0.73 4.93
CA VAL A 21 -12.59 -1.14 3.99
C VAL A 21 -11.21 -1.01 4.62
N GLY A 22 -10.92 0.13 5.27
CA GLY A 22 -9.65 0.31 5.97
C GLY A 22 -9.48 -0.64 7.16
N ALA A 23 -10.57 -1.05 7.82
CA ALA A 23 -10.53 -2.03 8.91
C ALA A 23 -10.20 -3.45 8.42
N TYR A 24 -10.74 -3.83 7.25
CA TYR A 24 -10.44 -5.10 6.61
C TYR A 24 -8.93 -5.32 6.43
N PHE A 25 -8.23 -4.31 5.91
CA PHE A 25 -6.77 -4.34 5.72
C PHE A 25 -5.94 -4.17 7.01
N ARG A 26 -6.57 -4.18 8.19
CA ARG A 26 -5.86 -4.25 9.48
C ARG A 26 -5.95 -5.61 10.14
N THR A 27 -7.09 -6.30 10.02
CA THR A 27 -7.35 -7.51 10.82
C THR A 27 -7.95 -8.69 10.06
N GLY A 28 -8.28 -8.55 8.77
CA GLY A 28 -9.11 -9.55 8.06
C GLY A 28 -8.65 -9.96 6.67
N TYR A 29 -7.42 -9.62 6.26
CA TYR A 29 -6.88 -9.85 4.92
C TYR A 29 -5.86 -10.99 4.92
N SER A 30 -5.60 -11.59 3.76
CA SER A 30 -4.83 -12.83 3.61
C SER A 30 -3.31 -12.64 3.49
N LEU A 31 -2.82 -11.41 3.61
CA LEU A 31 -1.40 -11.10 3.41
C LEU A 31 -0.67 -11.00 4.76
N SER A 32 0.61 -11.35 4.77
CA SER A 32 1.50 -11.05 5.88
C SER A 32 1.73 -9.54 6.01
N GLU A 33 2.22 -9.07 7.16
CA GLU A 33 2.57 -7.66 7.32
C GLU A 33 3.66 -7.23 6.32
N ARG A 34 4.63 -8.10 6.05
CA ARG A 34 5.68 -7.84 5.05
C ARG A 34 5.11 -7.70 3.64
N GLU A 35 4.22 -8.61 3.24
CA GLU A 35 3.53 -8.56 1.94
C GLU A 35 2.70 -7.29 1.79
N ARG A 36 1.95 -6.90 2.84
CA ARG A 36 1.21 -5.63 2.87
C ARG A 36 2.14 -4.46 2.62
N GLU A 37 3.21 -4.36 3.39
CA GLU A 37 4.10 -3.20 3.36
C GLU A 37 4.85 -3.10 2.02
N ILE A 38 5.19 -4.22 1.38
CA ILE A 38 5.72 -4.21 0.00
C ILE A 38 4.74 -3.48 -0.95
N ALA A 39 3.46 -3.86 -0.97
CA ALA A 39 2.48 -3.25 -1.86
C ALA A 39 2.19 -1.78 -1.50
N VAL A 40 2.10 -1.46 -0.21
CA VAL A 40 1.75 -0.13 0.29
C VAL A 40 2.88 0.88 0.09
N VAL A 41 4.13 0.49 0.35
CA VAL A 41 5.30 1.36 0.13
C VAL A 41 5.40 1.75 -1.35
N ILE A 42 5.23 0.78 -2.25
CA ILE A 42 5.28 1.01 -3.71
C ILE A 42 4.18 1.97 -4.17
N ILE A 43 2.92 1.77 -3.73
CA ILE A 43 1.82 2.62 -4.22
C ILE A 43 1.86 4.01 -3.58
N ASN A 44 2.29 4.15 -2.32
CA ASN A 44 2.42 5.46 -1.68
C ASN A 44 3.55 6.27 -2.32
N SER A 45 4.69 5.64 -2.63
CA SER A 45 5.81 6.33 -3.29
C SER A 45 5.43 6.84 -4.68
N LYS A 46 4.58 6.12 -5.41
CA LYS A 46 4.05 6.53 -6.72
C LYS A 46 3.36 7.89 -6.72
N TRP A 47 2.68 8.23 -5.62
CA TRP A 47 1.91 9.46 -5.49
C TRP A 47 2.68 10.58 -4.78
N HIS A 48 3.95 10.34 -4.39
CA HIS A 48 4.79 11.30 -3.68
C HIS A 48 4.14 11.89 -2.42
N SER A 49 3.27 11.13 -1.76
CA SER A 49 2.55 11.59 -0.57
C SER A 49 3.40 11.36 0.67
N ILE A 50 3.97 12.42 1.25
CA ILE A 50 5.01 12.31 2.28
C ILE A 50 4.50 11.66 3.58
N TYR A 51 3.27 11.98 4.01
CA TYR A 51 2.68 11.42 5.23
C TYR A 51 2.56 9.89 5.20
N PRO A 52 1.81 9.28 4.25
CA PRO A 52 1.65 7.83 4.23
C PRO A 52 2.96 7.13 3.82
N THR A 53 3.79 7.75 2.99
CA THR A 53 5.09 7.18 2.61
C THR A 53 6.00 7.01 3.84
N ASN A 54 6.15 8.06 4.65
CA ASN A 54 6.99 8.01 5.85
C ASN A 54 6.42 7.09 6.94
N ALA A 55 5.10 7.02 7.08
CA ALA A 55 4.46 6.07 7.99
C ALA A 55 4.72 4.61 7.58
N HIS A 56 4.63 4.31 6.30
CA HIS A 56 4.79 2.95 5.76
C HIS A 56 6.25 2.54 5.54
N GLU A 57 7.17 3.49 5.41
CA GLU A 57 8.60 3.20 5.55
C GLU A 57 8.91 2.60 6.93
N ARG A 58 8.43 3.24 8.01
CA ARG A 58 8.62 2.72 9.37
C ARG A 58 7.91 1.40 9.58
N ALA A 59 6.69 1.27 9.07
CA ALA A 59 5.91 0.04 9.20
C ALA A 59 6.59 -1.14 8.48
N GLY A 60 7.10 -0.93 7.26
CA GLY A 60 7.84 -1.96 6.51
C GLY A 60 9.10 -2.41 7.25
N LYS A 61 9.89 -1.47 7.77
CA LYS A 61 11.08 -1.77 8.58
C LYS A 61 10.70 -2.53 9.87
N ALA A 62 9.61 -2.12 10.54
CA ALA A 62 9.12 -2.78 11.76
C ALA A 62 8.56 -4.19 11.51
N ALA A 63 7.97 -4.45 10.33
CA ALA A 63 7.55 -5.78 9.88
C ALA A 63 8.74 -6.69 9.52
N GLY A 64 9.98 -6.19 9.63
CA GLY A 64 11.21 -6.93 9.40
C GLY A 64 11.74 -6.89 7.97
N LEU A 65 11.16 -6.07 7.07
CA LEU A 65 11.75 -5.88 5.73
C LEU A 65 13.14 -5.25 5.89
N PRO A 66 14.17 -5.75 5.16
CA PRO A 66 15.49 -5.12 5.19
C PRO A 66 15.42 -3.66 4.74
N ALA A 67 16.13 -2.78 5.44
CA ALA A 67 16.05 -1.34 5.23
C ALA A 67 16.39 -0.94 3.79
N GLU A 68 17.41 -1.58 3.21
CA GLU A 68 17.86 -1.37 1.84
C GLU A 68 16.79 -1.76 0.81
N LYS A 69 15.94 -2.76 1.11
CA LYS A 69 14.83 -3.14 0.23
C LYS A 69 13.71 -2.10 0.31
N VAL A 70 13.34 -1.66 1.52
CA VAL A 70 12.34 -0.60 1.70
C VAL A 70 12.76 0.68 0.97
N GLU A 71 14.03 1.06 1.09
CA GLU A 71 14.60 2.22 0.40
C GLU A 71 14.58 2.07 -1.12
N ALA A 72 14.86 0.88 -1.65
CA ALA A 72 14.72 0.59 -3.07
C ALA A 72 13.27 0.73 -3.54
N LEU A 73 12.30 0.20 -2.79
CA LEU A 73 10.86 0.34 -3.10
C LEU A 73 10.41 1.81 -3.12
N LEU A 74 10.86 2.60 -2.14
CA LEU A 74 10.58 4.03 -2.06
C LEU A 74 11.15 4.81 -3.25
N SER A 75 12.35 4.44 -3.69
CA SER A 75 13.09 5.11 -4.75
C SER A 75 12.70 4.61 -6.15
N GLY A 76 11.84 3.59 -6.25
CA GLY A 76 11.53 2.91 -7.51
C GLY A 76 12.73 2.19 -8.12
N LEU A 77 13.73 1.83 -7.31
CA LEU A 77 14.90 1.07 -7.73
C LEU A 77 14.60 -0.43 -7.71
N PRO A 78 15.23 -1.23 -8.59
CA PRO A 78 15.05 -2.68 -8.60
C PRO A 78 15.45 -3.32 -7.27
N THR A 79 14.64 -4.25 -6.78
CA THR A 79 14.96 -5.16 -5.68
C THR A 79 14.37 -6.55 -5.94
N SER A 80 14.59 -7.49 -5.02
CA SER A 80 14.02 -8.84 -5.07
C SER A 80 13.81 -9.39 -3.66
N PHE A 81 13.00 -10.43 -3.54
CA PHE A 81 12.70 -11.13 -2.29
C PHE A 81 12.88 -12.64 -2.51
N ASP A 82 13.45 -13.32 -1.51
CA ASP A 82 13.66 -14.78 -1.59
C ASP A 82 12.36 -15.54 -1.33
N ASP A 83 11.45 -14.95 -0.52
CA ASP A 83 10.11 -15.47 -0.35
C ASP A 83 9.30 -15.27 -1.65
N LYS A 84 8.72 -16.38 -2.14
CA LYS A 84 8.01 -16.39 -3.42
C LYS A 84 6.77 -15.50 -3.41
N ARG A 85 6.05 -15.41 -2.29
CA ARG A 85 4.85 -14.58 -2.18
C ARG A 85 5.23 -13.11 -2.13
N GLU A 86 6.24 -12.75 -1.34
CA GLU A 86 6.79 -11.38 -1.31
C GLU A 86 7.27 -10.92 -2.70
N GLN A 87 8.00 -11.78 -3.40
CA GLN A 87 8.49 -11.49 -4.76
C GLN A 87 7.34 -11.24 -5.74
N VAL A 88 6.31 -12.09 -5.71
CA VAL A 88 5.12 -11.92 -6.56
C VAL A 88 4.36 -10.64 -6.21
N VAL A 89 4.18 -10.33 -4.92
CA VAL A 89 3.54 -9.08 -4.49
C VAL A 89 4.32 -7.87 -4.99
N TYR A 90 5.65 -7.87 -4.88
CA TYR A 90 6.52 -6.83 -5.42
C TYR A 90 6.35 -6.65 -6.93
N GLU A 91 6.39 -7.74 -7.70
CA GLU A 91 6.25 -7.71 -9.16
C GLU A 91 4.87 -7.20 -9.59
N MET A 92 3.81 -7.71 -8.95
CA MET A 92 2.43 -7.27 -9.19
C MET A 92 2.25 -5.79 -8.86
N ALA A 93 2.66 -5.35 -7.67
CA ALA A 93 2.49 -3.99 -7.22
C ALA A 93 3.30 -3.01 -8.11
N THR A 94 4.52 -3.37 -8.49
CA THR A 94 5.35 -2.56 -9.40
C THR A 94 4.71 -2.45 -10.78
N CYS A 95 4.19 -3.55 -11.32
CA CYS A 95 3.51 -3.59 -12.62
C CYS A 95 2.26 -2.70 -12.62
N LEU A 96 1.39 -2.89 -11.63
CA LEU A 96 0.11 -2.19 -11.50
C LEU A 96 0.29 -0.69 -11.18
N ALA A 97 1.20 -0.35 -10.26
CA ALA A 97 1.50 1.05 -9.92
C ALA A 97 2.02 1.86 -11.12
N ASN A 98 2.60 1.18 -12.12
CA ASN A 98 3.07 1.80 -13.35
C ASN A 98 2.11 1.63 -14.54
N SER A 99 0.88 1.17 -14.30
CA SER A 99 -0.14 0.94 -15.34
C SER A 99 0.40 0.10 -16.51
N ARG A 100 1.20 -0.92 -16.19
CA ARG A 100 1.79 -1.82 -17.17
C ARG A 100 0.89 -3.05 -17.38
N TRP A 101 1.09 -3.70 -18.52
CA TRP A 101 0.44 -4.98 -18.80
C TRP A 101 0.95 -6.08 -17.88
N VAL A 102 0.03 -6.78 -17.22
CA VAL A 102 0.33 -7.97 -16.41
C VAL A 102 0.49 -9.15 -17.34
N SER A 103 1.69 -9.73 -17.37
CA SER A 103 1.95 -10.88 -18.24
C SER A 103 1.20 -12.12 -17.76
N LYS A 104 0.90 -13.02 -18.70
CA LYS A 104 0.29 -14.32 -18.39
C LYS A 104 1.12 -15.09 -17.34
N GLY A 105 2.46 -15.10 -17.48
CA GLY A 105 3.34 -15.76 -16.52
C GLY A 105 3.31 -15.14 -15.12
N LEU A 106 3.23 -13.81 -15.00
CA LEU A 106 3.06 -13.16 -13.69
C LEU A 106 1.70 -13.52 -13.07
N CYS A 107 0.63 -13.49 -13.87
CA CYS A 107 -0.71 -13.87 -13.41
C CYS A 107 -0.76 -15.33 -12.92
N GLU A 108 -0.21 -16.28 -13.68
CA GLU A 108 -0.19 -17.71 -13.31
C GLU A 108 0.58 -17.94 -12.02
N ARG A 109 1.79 -17.38 -11.89
CA ARG A 109 2.57 -17.48 -10.64
C ARG A 109 1.85 -16.84 -9.47
N ALA A 110 1.17 -15.72 -9.69
CA ALA A 110 0.41 -15.05 -8.64
C ALA A 110 -0.75 -15.92 -8.13
N VAL A 111 -1.49 -16.54 -9.05
CA VAL A 111 -2.59 -17.45 -8.69
C VAL A 111 -2.05 -18.66 -7.93
N GLU A 112 -0.91 -19.20 -8.36
CA GLU A 112 -0.26 -20.34 -7.71
C GLU A 112 0.11 -20.06 -6.25
N VAL A 113 0.75 -18.92 -5.95
CA VAL A 113 1.31 -18.67 -4.61
C VAL A 113 0.42 -17.83 -3.68
N LEU A 114 -0.44 -16.97 -4.23
CA LEU A 114 -1.35 -16.11 -3.45
C LEU A 114 -2.79 -16.59 -3.47
N GLY A 115 -3.19 -17.35 -4.50
CA GLY A 115 -4.59 -17.61 -4.80
C GLY A 115 -5.36 -16.35 -5.21
N HIS A 116 -6.59 -16.53 -5.68
CA HIS A 116 -7.44 -15.40 -6.10
C HIS A 116 -7.78 -14.44 -4.95
N GLN A 117 -7.86 -14.96 -3.71
CA GLN A 117 -8.09 -14.12 -2.53
C GLN A 117 -6.92 -13.16 -2.30
N GLY A 118 -5.68 -13.66 -2.24
CA GLY A 118 -4.51 -12.80 -2.02
C GLY A 118 -4.27 -11.79 -3.14
N ILE A 119 -4.52 -12.18 -4.39
CA ILE A 119 -4.48 -11.26 -5.53
C ILE A 119 -5.48 -10.11 -5.34
N THR A 120 -6.72 -10.44 -4.97
CA THR A 120 -7.78 -9.44 -4.74
C THR A 120 -7.39 -8.49 -3.61
N ASP A 121 -6.84 -9.03 -2.52
CA ASP A 121 -6.38 -8.23 -1.38
C ASP A 121 -5.26 -7.26 -1.79
N VAL A 122 -4.25 -7.69 -2.55
CA VAL A 122 -3.18 -6.81 -3.05
C VAL A 122 -3.78 -5.67 -3.89
N ILE A 123 -4.64 -5.98 -4.85
CA ILE A 123 -5.22 -4.98 -5.76
C ILE A 123 -6.07 -3.96 -5.00
N CYS A 124 -6.99 -4.44 -4.15
CA CYS A 124 -7.87 -3.56 -3.39
C CYS A 124 -7.12 -2.75 -2.33
N LEU A 125 -6.08 -3.31 -1.72
CA LEU A 125 -5.18 -2.61 -0.80
C LEU A 125 -4.47 -1.46 -1.52
N MET A 126 -3.94 -1.69 -2.72
CA MET A 126 -3.32 -0.64 -3.53
C MET A 126 -4.32 0.47 -3.91
N GLY A 127 -5.55 0.11 -4.27
CA GLY A 127 -6.61 1.08 -4.57
C GLY A 127 -7.02 1.91 -3.34
N PHE A 128 -7.11 1.27 -2.17
CA PHE A 128 -7.36 1.96 -0.91
C PHE A 128 -6.24 2.94 -0.59
N TYR A 129 -4.97 2.52 -0.66
CA TYR A 129 -3.83 3.38 -0.39
C TYR A 129 -3.56 4.45 -1.45
N THR A 130 -4.01 4.23 -2.69
CA THR A 130 -4.12 5.29 -3.71
C THR A 130 -5.06 6.39 -3.23
N SER A 131 -6.26 6.02 -2.75
CA SER A 131 -7.22 7.00 -2.22
C SER A 131 -6.65 7.75 -1.01
N VAL A 132 -5.97 7.05 -0.11
CA VAL A 132 -5.24 7.66 1.03
C VAL A 132 -4.19 8.66 0.55
N SER A 133 -3.31 8.23 -0.36
CA SER A 133 -2.17 9.01 -0.82
C SER A 133 -2.60 10.25 -1.59
N MET A 134 -3.54 10.10 -2.53
CA MET A 134 -4.09 11.23 -3.28
C MET A 134 -4.79 12.23 -2.37
N THR A 135 -5.56 11.74 -1.38
CA THR A 135 -6.22 12.62 -0.40
C THR A 135 -5.18 13.43 0.37
N LEU A 136 -4.16 12.79 0.93
CA LEU A 136 -3.17 13.46 1.77
C LEU A 136 -2.20 14.34 0.97
N ALA A 137 -1.90 13.98 -0.28
CA ALA A 137 -1.12 14.81 -1.19
C ALA A 137 -1.87 16.08 -1.58
N PHE A 138 -3.18 15.99 -1.89
CA PHE A 138 -3.99 17.15 -2.26
C PHE A 138 -4.04 18.22 -1.16
N TYR A 139 -4.10 17.80 0.11
CA TYR A 139 -4.11 18.70 1.26
C TYR A 139 -2.71 18.98 1.83
N ASP A 140 -1.63 18.59 1.14
CA ASP A 140 -0.23 18.79 1.53
C ASP A 140 0.05 18.42 3.00
N VAL A 141 -0.45 17.25 3.42
CA VAL A 141 -0.32 16.84 4.83
C VAL A 141 1.14 16.46 5.11
N PRO A 142 1.84 17.17 6.03
CA PRO A 142 3.26 16.94 6.27
C PRO A 142 3.49 15.64 7.04
N ALA A 143 4.68 15.05 6.90
CA ALA A 143 5.07 13.90 7.72
C ALA A 143 4.98 14.22 9.21
N GLY A 144 4.52 13.24 10.00
CA GLY A 144 4.41 13.40 11.45
C GLY A 144 3.27 14.31 11.93
N ALA A 145 2.36 14.75 11.06
CA ALA A 145 1.21 15.56 11.47
C ALA A 145 0.34 14.85 12.53
N GLU A 146 0.37 15.37 13.76
CA GLU A 146 -0.50 14.95 14.86
C GLU A 146 -1.84 15.71 14.81
N GLY A 147 -2.60 15.47 13.73
CA GLY A 147 -3.89 16.12 13.50
C GLY A 147 -3.76 17.53 12.92
N MET A 148 -4.31 17.73 11.72
CA MET A 148 -4.29 19.03 11.05
C MET A 148 -5.13 20.07 11.81
N GLN A 149 -4.60 21.26 12.08
CA GLN A 149 -5.46 22.40 12.43
C GLN A 149 -6.29 22.76 11.19
N ARG A 150 -7.58 23.03 11.38
CA ARG A 150 -8.43 23.60 10.34
C ARG A 150 -8.13 25.07 10.21
#